data_AF-A0A7K9KTX8-F1
#
_entry.id   AF-A0A7K9KTX8-F1
#
_cell.length_a   1.000
_cell.length_b   1.000
_cell.length_c   1.000
_cell.angle_alpha   90.00
_cell.angle_beta   90.00
_cell.angle_gamma   90.00
#
_symmetry.space_group_name_H-M   'P 1'
#
loop_
_entity.id
_entity.type
_entity.pdbx_description
1 polymer ?
#
loop_
_entity_poly.entity_id
_entity_poly.type
_entity_poly.pdbx_seq_one_letter_code
_entity_poly.pdbx_strand_id
1 'polypeptide(L)'
;MPEIPLARVVSVTSADPRHPAENLLRPDDGGRWRGASAGEKQLSVVLELGKSQPIHSLHIGNDGAAFVEVLVGSSAGGEFQVLLPSAALMSPSESRAGAEPRRVRIFGPDSLVKGPAQATWDRLRVVLSQPYCQSRPYGLAFIRVFAAPKEDE
;
A
#
# COMPACT_ATOMS: atom_id res chain seq x y z
N MET A 1 -15.56 3.40 -10.68
CA MET A 1 -14.32 2.68 -11.03
C MET A 1 -14.36 1.32 -10.36
N PRO A 2 -14.12 0.22 -11.09
CA PRO A 2 -14.13 -1.12 -10.50
C PRO A 2 -12.90 -1.35 -9.61
N GLU A 3 -13.13 -1.86 -8.40
CA GLU A 3 -12.06 -2.27 -7.48
C GLU A 3 -11.41 -3.58 -7.96
N ILE A 4 -10.09 -3.63 -7.90
CA ILE A 4 -9.29 -4.82 -8.19
C ILE A 4 -9.09 -5.57 -6.86
N PRO A 5 -9.70 -6.75 -6.68
CA PRO A 5 -9.60 -7.47 -5.43
C PRO A 5 -8.16 -7.95 -5.19
N LEU A 6 -7.77 -8.02 -3.92
CA LEU A 6 -6.51 -8.62 -3.49
C LEU A 6 -6.73 -10.10 -3.18
N ALA A 7 -6.00 -10.98 -3.87
CA ALA A 7 -6.18 -12.43 -3.75
C ALA A 7 -5.48 -13.01 -2.52
N ARG A 8 -4.21 -12.65 -2.29
CA ARG A 8 -3.42 -13.16 -1.16
C ARG A 8 -2.19 -12.30 -0.86
N VAL A 9 -1.64 -12.49 0.35
CA VAL A 9 -0.29 -12.04 0.70
C VAL A 9 0.72 -13.03 0.13
N VAL A 10 1.72 -12.51 -0.59
CA VAL A 10 2.80 -13.28 -1.23
C VAL A 10 4.00 -13.33 -0.31
N SER A 11 4.36 -12.19 0.26
CA SER A 11 5.44 -12.05 1.23
C SER A 11 5.23 -10.79 2.05
N VAL A 12 5.78 -10.79 3.26
CA VAL A 12 5.78 -9.65 4.17
C VAL A 12 7.10 -9.64 4.92
N THR A 13 7.68 -8.46 5.14
CA THR A 13 8.95 -8.36 5.87
C THR A 13 8.78 -8.49 7.38
N SER A 14 7.65 -8.03 7.92
CA SER A 14 7.34 -8.05 9.35
C SER A 14 5.84 -7.84 9.57
N ALA A 15 5.27 -8.54 10.56
CA ALA A 15 3.86 -8.48 10.89
C ALA A 15 3.62 -8.77 12.39
N ASP A 16 2.83 -7.93 13.08
CA ASP A 16 2.28 -8.26 14.41
C ASP A 16 1.25 -9.39 14.24
N PRO A 17 1.32 -10.50 15.02
CA PRO A 17 0.36 -11.59 14.94
C PRO A 17 -1.11 -11.19 15.12
N ARG A 18 -1.39 -10.07 15.80
CA ARG A 18 -2.74 -9.51 15.99
C ARG A 18 -3.13 -8.54 14.88
N HIS A 19 -2.16 -8.03 14.14
CA HIS A 19 -2.34 -7.11 13.01
C HIS A 19 -1.57 -7.62 11.77
N PRO A 20 -1.93 -8.83 11.28
CA PRO A 20 -1.21 -9.48 10.18
C PRO A 20 -1.49 -8.79 8.84
N ALA A 21 -0.64 -9.06 7.83
CA ALA A 21 -0.77 -8.49 6.49
C ALA A 21 -2.05 -8.93 5.75
N GLU A 22 -2.56 -10.12 6.10
CA GLU A 22 -3.78 -10.71 5.54
C GLU A 22 -5.02 -9.84 5.79
N ASN A 23 -4.99 -8.97 6.80
CA ASN A 23 -6.05 -8.00 7.05
C ASN A 23 -6.24 -7.03 5.88
N LEU A 24 -5.20 -6.79 5.07
CA LEU A 24 -5.30 -5.92 3.89
C LEU A 24 -6.19 -6.52 2.79
N LEU A 25 -6.39 -7.84 2.79
CA LEU A 25 -7.23 -8.53 1.80
C LEU A 25 -8.73 -8.24 2.01
N ARG A 26 -9.12 -7.80 3.21
CA ARG A 26 -10.50 -7.51 3.61
C ARG A 26 -10.58 -6.17 4.34
N PRO A 27 -10.39 -5.04 3.64
CA PRO A 27 -10.29 -3.73 4.25
C PRO A 27 -11.59 -3.28 4.96
N ASP A 28 -12.74 -3.87 4.62
CA ASP A 28 -14.03 -3.59 5.26
C ASP A 28 -14.19 -4.23 6.65
N ASP A 29 -13.38 -5.25 6.99
CA ASP A 29 -13.44 -5.94 8.28
C ASP A 29 -12.84 -5.10 9.43
N GLY A 30 -12.28 -3.91 9.13
CA GLY A 30 -11.64 -3.02 10.10
C GLY A 30 -10.28 -3.53 10.62
N GLY A 31 -9.76 -4.60 10.01
CA GLY A 31 -8.42 -5.10 10.23
C GLY A 31 -7.35 -4.11 9.75
N ARG A 32 -6.10 -4.33 10.18
CA ARG A 32 -4.94 -3.54 9.75
C ARG A 32 -3.69 -4.38 9.78
N TRP A 33 -2.69 -3.97 9.00
CA TRP A 33 -1.35 -4.54 9.05
C TRP A 33 -0.43 -3.62 9.86
N ARG A 34 0.38 -4.18 10.76
CA ARG A 34 1.46 -3.49 11.46
C ARG A 34 2.73 -4.31 11.46
N GLY A 35 3.88 -3.64 11.51
CA GLY A 35 5.15 -4.28 11.85
C GLY A 35 5.09 -4.94 13.23
N ALA A 36 5.91 -5.98 13.42
CA ALA A 36 5.97 -6.76 14.64
C ALA A 36 6.55 -5.97 15.83
N SER A 37 7.30 -4.90 15.60
CA SER A 37 8.01 -4.15 16.64
C SER A 37 8.08 -2.65 16.37
N ALA A 38 8.26 -1.87 17.43
CA ALA A 38 8.59 -0.45 17.29
C ALA A 38 10.02 -0.28 16.75
N GLY A 39 10.27 0.79 16.00
CA GLY A 39 11.62 1.14 15.53
C GLY A 39 12.02 0.52 14.19
N GLU A 40 11.15 -0.29 13.57
CA GLU A 40 11.39 -0.86 12.25
C GLU A 40 11.50 0.25 11.19
N LYS A 41 12.66 0.39 10.55
CA LYS A 41 12.91 1.51 9.63
C LYS A 41 12.02 1.49 8.38
N GLN A 42 11.70 0.28 7.92
CA GLN A 42 10.92 0.05 6.71
C GLN A 42 10.13 -1.25 6.86
N LEU A 43 8.91 -1.26 6.33
CA LEU A 43 8.07 -2.43 6.19
C LEU A 43 7.71 -2.62 4.72
N SER A 44 7.60 -3.86 4.24
CA SER A 44 7.02 -4.10 2.93
C SER A 44 6.17 -5.37 2.88
N VAL A 45 5.13 -5.32 2.06
CA VAL A 45 4.23 -6.43 1.77
C VAL A 45 4.07 -6.54 0.25
N VAL A 46 4.08 -7.77 -0.25
CA VAL A 46 3.74 -8.09 -1.64
C VAL A 46 2.39 -8.78 -1.65
N LEU A 47 1.47 -8.25 -2.46
CA LEU A 47 0.10 -8.71 -2.61
C LEU A 47 -0.11 -9.24 -4.04
N GLU A 48 -0.87 -10.32 -4.16
CA GLU A 48 -1.38 -10.81 -5.45
C GLU A 48 -2.70 -10.11 -5.77
N LEU A 49 -2.83 -9.56 -6.97
CA LEU A 49 -4.10 -9.05 -7.47
C LEU A 49 -4.95 -10.22 -7.99
N GLY A 50 -6.26 -10.15 -7.81
CA GLY A 50 -7.18 -11.19 -8.28
C GLY A 50 -7.25 -11.31 -9.81
N LYS A 51 -6.73 -10.31 -10.54
CA LYS A 51 -6.58 -10.34 -11.99
C LYS A 51 -5.41 -9.47 -12.43
N SER A 52 -4.62 -9.95 -13.40
CA SER A 52 -3.61 -9.13 -14.08
C SER A 52 -4.27 -8.05 -14.93
N GLN A 53 -4.03 -6.78 -14.62
CA GLN A 53 -4.61 -5.64 -15.35
C GLN A 53 -3.91 -4.31 -15.02
N PRO A 54 -4.19 -3.23 -15.77
CA PRO A 54 -3.66 -1.90 -15.48
C PRO A 54 -4.28 -1.29 -14.22
N ILE A 55 -3.52 -0.43 -13.53
CA ILE A 55 -3.91 0.22 -12.29
C ILE A 55 -4.12 1.71 -12.54
N HIS A 56 -5.33 2.19 -12.27
CA HIS A 56 -5.73 3.56 -12.52
C HIS A 56 -5.62 4.46 -11.29
N SER A 57 -5.95 3.94 -10.10
CA SER A 57 -5.84 4.69 -8.86
C SER A 57 -5.65 3.79 -7.64
N LEU A 58 -5.13 4.38 -6.56
CA LEU A 58 -4.88 3.74 -5.27
C LEU A 58 -5.53 4.54 -4.15
N HIS A 59 -6.28 3.89 -3.26
CA HIS A 59 -6.75 4.49 -2.01
C HIS A 59 -5.98 3.87 -0.86
N ILE A 60 -5.31 4.69 -0.06
CA ILE A 60 -4.40 4.23 0.99
C ILE A 60 -4.85 4.81 2.33
N GLY A 61 -5.25 3.93 3.24
CA GLY A 61 -5.53 4.26 4.63
C GLY A 61 -4.29 4.03 5.49
N ASN A 62 -3.72 5.10 6.04
CA ASN A 62 -2.52 5.01 6.85
C ASN A 62 -2.78 4.33 8.20
N ASP A 63 -1.73 3.81 8.83
CA ASP A 63 -1.69 3.49 10.25
C ASP A 63 -0.30 3.81 10.83
N GLY A 64 0.05 5.10 10.80
CA GLY A 64 1.25 5.65 11.43
C GLY A 64 2.52 5.65 10.57
N ALA A 65 2.46 5.26 9.28
CA ALA A 65 3.58 5.40 8.37
C ALA A 65 3.79 6.86 7.96
N ALA A 66 5.04 7.31 7.82
CA ALA A 66 5.34 8.65 7.31
C ALA A 66 5.25 8.69 5.79
N PHE A 67 5.76 7.66 5.12
CA PHE A 67 5.76 7.55 3.68
C PHE A 67 5.23 6.20 3.22
N VAL A 68 4.63 6.20 2.04
CA VAL A 68 4.26 5.00 1.27
C VAL A 68 4.84 5.10 -0.13
N GLU A 69 5.40 4.00 -0.61
CA GLU A 69 5.76 3.78 -2.01
C GLU A 69 5.05 2.52 -2.48
N VAL A 70 4.57 2.52 -3.72
CA VAL A 70 3.90 1.36 -4.31
C VAL A 70 4.58 1.00 -5.61
N LEU A 71 4.97 -0.26 -5.72
CA LEU A 71 5.56 -0.85 -6.91
C LEU A 71 4.65 -1.94 -7.47
N VAL A 72 4.79 -2.20 -8.76
CA VAL A 72 4.06 -3.23 -9.50
C VAL A 72 5.04 -4.23 -10.10
N GLY A 73 4.60 -5.48 -10.21
CA GLY A 73 5.41 -6.56 -10.78
C GLY A 73 4.55 -7.66 -11.37
N SER A 74 5.20 -8.64 -11.99
CA SER A 74 4.54 -9.81 -12.56
C SER A 74 4.95 -11.08 -11.83
N SER A 75 4.01 -11.98 -11.58
CA SER A 75 4.29 -13.33 -11.09
C SER A 75 5.09 -14.17 -12.08
N ALA A 76 5.08 -13.80 -13.38
CA ALA A 76 5.88 -14.44 -14.42
C ALA A 76 7.38 -14.07 -14.36
N GLY A 77 7.76 -13.14 -13.49
CA GLY A 77 9.13 -12.68 -13.27
C GLY A 77 9.37 -11.24 -13.70
N GLY A 78 10.63 -10.80 -13.56
CA GLY A 78 11.07 -9.43 -13.81
C GLY A 78 11.16 -8.57 -12.55
N GLU A 79 11.72 -7.38 -12.72
CA GLU A 79 11.90 -6.41 -11.64
C GLU A 79 10.61 -5.64 -11.35
N PHE A 80 10.40 -5.30 -10.07
CA PHE A 80 9.33 -4.41 -9.67
C PHE A 80 9.57 -3.00 -10.22
N GLN A 81 8.51 -2.36 -10.72
CA GLN A 81 8.53 -1.00 -11.23
C GLN A 81 7.76 -0.06 -10.32
N VAL A 82 8.26 1.15 -10.10
CA VAL A 82 7.60 2.14 -9.25
C VAL A 82 6.31 2.61 -9.93
N LEU A 83 5.17 2.36 -9.29
CA LEU A 83 3.86 2.86 -9.73
C LEU A 83 3.52 4.19 -9.04
N LEU A 84 3.64 4.23 -7.72
CA LEU A 84 3.49 5.43 -6.90
C LEU A 84 4.85 5.72 -6.26
N PRO A 85 5.54 6.81 -6.68
CA PRO A 85 6.74 7.27 -6.00
C PRO A 85 6.48 7.55 -4.52
N SER A 86 7.53 7.52 -3.70
CA SER A 86 7.42 7.79 -2.25
C SER A 86 6.58 9.04 -1.95
N ALA A 87 5.46 8.83 -1.28
CA ALA A 87 4.45 9.84 -1.00
C ALA A 87 4.23 9.98 0.51
N ALA A 88 4.21 11.21 1.02
CA ALA A 88 4.05 11.49 2.44
C ALA A 88 2.61 11.24 2.93
N LEU A 89 2.42 10.36 3.91
CA LEU A 89 1.15 10.19 4.62
C LEU A 89 1.09 11.04 5.90
N MET A 90 2.26 11.31 6.51
CA MET A 90 2.40 12.16 7.68
C MET A 90 3.59 13.11 7.51
N SER A 91 3.48 14.30 8.08
CA SER A 91 4.63 15.20 8.25
C SER A 91 5.56 14.71 9.38
N PRO A 92 6.80 15.22 9.47
CA PRO A 92 7.70 14.88 10.57
C PRO A 92 7.15 15.27 11.96
N SER A 93 6.45 16.40 12.08
CA SER A 93 5.82 16.84 13.33
C SER A 93 4.66 15.93 13.72
N GLU A 94 3.77 15.61 12.78
CA GLU A 94 2.68 14.64 12.99
C GLU A 94 3.22 13.27 13.41
N SER A 95 4.28 12.81 12.76
CA SER A 95 4.90 11.51 13.06
C SER A 95 5.50 11.46 14.48
N ARG A 96 6.19 12.52 14.92
CA ARG A 96 6.71 12.62 16.29
C ARG A 96 5.59 12.70 17.32
N ALA A 97 4.56 13.50 17.07
CA ALA A 97 3.41 13.63 17.96
C ALA A 97 2.54 12.36 17.97
N GLY A 98 2.48 11.62 16.86
CA GLY A 98 1.48 10.58 16.62
C GLY A 98 0.09 11.16 16.33
N ALA A 99 0.04 12.35 15.76
CA ALA A 99 -1.22 13.00 15.37
C ALA A 99 -1.69 12.48 14.00
N GLU A 100 -3.00 12.26 13.86
CA GLU A 100 -3.63 11.79 12.61
C GLU A 100 -3.01 10.54 11.94
N PRO A 101 -2.71 9.46 12.69
CA PRO A 101 -2.03 8.28 12.11
C PRO A 101 -2.87 7.54 11.07
N ARG A 102 -4.17 7.85 10.96
CA ARG A 102 -5.16 7.14 10.12
C ARG A 102 -5.63 7.95 8.91
N ARG A 103 -4.83 8.92 8.46
CA ARG A 103 -5.14 9.71 7.27
C ARG A 103 -5.34 8.79 6.05
N VAL A 104 -6.42 9.03 5.31
CA VAL A 104 -6.67 8.38 4.01
C VAL A 104 -6.20 9.32 2.91
N ARG A 105 -5.44 8.78 1.94
CA ARG A 105 -5.05 9.51 0.72
C ARG A 105 -5.49 8.73 -0.52
N ILE A 106 -6.01 9.48 -1.49
CA ILE A 106 -6.40 8.97 -2.81
C ILE A 106 -5.34 9.43 -3.80
N PHE A 107 -4.77 8.47 -4.53
CA PHE A 107 -3.79 8.70 -5.58
C PHE A 107 -4.43 8.34 -6.91
N GLY A 108 -4.90 9.37 -7.61
CA GLY A 108 -5.44 9.24 -8.97
C GLY A 108 -4.33 9.09 -10.02
N PRO A 109 -4.71 9.02 -11.31
CA PRO A 109 -3.77 8.81 -12.42
C PRO A 109 -2.60 9.79 -12.45
N ASP A 110 -2.82 11.06 -12.08
CA ASP A 110 -1.79 12.10 -12.08
C ASP A 110 -0.72 11.90 -11.00
N SER A 111 -1.01 11.08 -9.99
CA SER A 111 -0.03 10.70 -8.96
C SER A 111 0.77 9.46 -9.32
N LEU A 112 0.38 8.73 -10.37
CA LEU A 112 1.00 7.46 -10.77
C LEU A 112 1.97 7.67 -11.94
N VAL A 113 3.00 6.83 -11.99
CA VAL A 113 3.94 6.83 -13.12
C VAL A 113 3.23 6.23 -14.35
N LYS A 114 3.12 7.03 -15.43
CA LYS A 114 2.33 6.71 -16.62
C LYS A 114 2.65 5.35 -17.25
N GLY A 115 3.94 5.01 -17.43
CA GLY A 115 4.36 3.75 -18.05
C GLY A 115 3.85 2.52 -17.26
N PRO A 116 4.26 2.36 -15.99
CA PRO A 116 3.75 1.29 -15.14
C PRO A 116 2.23 1.29 -14.98
N ALA A 117 1.57 2.46 -14.90
CA ALA A 117 0.11 2.51 -14.76
C ALA A 117 -0.67 1.97 -15.97
N GLN A 118 -0.10 2.06 -17.18
CA GLN A 118 -0.72 1.58 -18.42
C GLN A 118 -0.45 0.10 -18.72
N ALA A 119 0.61 -0.47 -18.15
CA ALA A 119 0.93 -1.89 -18.27
C ALA A 119 0.07 -2.75 -17.33
N THR A 120 0.03 -4.06 -17.60
CA THR A 120 -0.74 -5.03 -16.82
C THR A 120 0.11 -5.71 -15.75
N TRP A 121 -0.41 -5.79 -14.52
CA TRP A 121 0.32 -6.34 -13.39
C TRP A 121 -0.57 -7.23 -12.53
N ASP A 122 0.02 -8.23 -11.88
CA ASP A 122 -0.64 -9.12 -10.92
C ASP A 122 0.04 -9.12 -9.54
N ARG A 123 1.15 -8.40 -9.36
CA ARG A 123 1.81 -8.15 -8.07
C ARG A 123 1.79 -6.67 -7.73
N LEU A 124 1.48 -6.40 -6.46
CA LEU A 124 1.61 -5.08 -5.85
C LEU A 124 2.54 -5.17 -4.65
N ARG A 125 3.64 -4.40 -4.65
CA ARG A 125 4.51 -4.26 -3.48
C ARG A 125 4.27 -2.91 -2.83
N VAL A 126 3.88 -2.91 -1.57
CA VAL A 126 3.72 -1.70 -0.77
C VAL A 126 4.89 -1.59 0.18
N VAL A 127 5.56 -0.45 0.18
CA VAL A 127 6.69 -0.15 1.06
C VAL A 127 6.32 1.03 1.95
N LEU A 128 6.49 0.87 3.25
CA LEU A 128 6.20 1.88 4.26
C LEU A 128 7.48 2.26 4.97
N SER A 129 7.60 3.53 5.36
CA SER A 129 8.69 3.98 6.24
C SER A 129 8.21 4.99 7.27
N GLN A 130 8.83 4.95 8.45
CA GLN A 130 8.58 5.90 9.54
C GLN A 130 9.89 6.31 10.21
N PRO A 131 10.68 7.20 9.57
CA PRO A 131 11.99 7.60 10.10
C PRO A 131 11.90 8.55 11.30
N TYR A 132 10.74 9.16 11.54
CA TYR A 132 10.58 10.23 12.52
C TYR A 132 10.07 9.75 13.88
N CYS A 133 9.65 8.49 13.99
CA CYS A 133 9.17 7.89 15.23
C CYS A 133 9.59 6.42 15.34
N GLN A 134 10.46 6.12 16.30
CA GLN A 134 10.95 4.76 16.54
C GLN A 134 10.31 4.09 17.77
N SER A 135 9.49 4.82 18.53
CA SER A 135 8.90 4.34 19.78
C SER A 135 7.55 3.62 19.59
N ARG A 136 6.96 3.67 18.39
CA ARG A 136 5.65 3.08 18.08
C ARG A 136 5.73 2.20 16.84
N PRO A 137 5.03 1.05 16.82
CA PRO A 137 4.83 0.31 15.59
C PRO A 137 3.91 1.09 14.66
N TYR A 138 4.07 0.87 13.37
CA TYR A 138 3.25 1.45 12.32
C TYR A 138 2.92 0.40 11.27
N GLY A 139 2.06 0.78 10.33
CA GLY A 139 1.77 -0.02 9.16
C GLY A 139 0.70 0.64 8.31
N LEU A 140 -0.28 -0.14 7.90
CA LEU A 140 -1.32 0.29 6.97
C LEU A 140 -2.68 -0.21 7.42
N ALA A 141 -3.67 0.67 7.42
CA ALA A 141 -5.06 0.28 7.67
C ALA A 141 -5.62 -0.47 6.46
N PHE A 142 -5.49 0.11 5.26
CA PHE A 142 -5.89 -0.54 4.02
C PHE A 142 -5.15 0.00 2.80
N ILE A 143 -5.14 -0.79 1.74
CA ILE A 143 -4.89 -0.33 0.37
C ILE A 143 -5.98 -0.90 -0.53
N ARG A 144 -6.59 -0.05 -1.35
CA ARG A 144 -7.52 -0.45 -2.41
C ARG A 144 -6.97 -0.02 -3.76
N VAL A 145 -7.12 -0.89 -4.73
CA VAL A 145 -6.59 -0.72 -6.08
C VAL A 145 -7.76 -0.66 -7.04
N PHE A 146 -7.77 0.30 -7.95
CA PHE A 146 -8.89 0.48 -8.89
C PHE A 146 -8.40 0.43 -10.33
N ALA A 147 -9.16 -0.24 -11.19
CA ALA A 147 -8.97 -0.15 -12.63
C ALA A 147 -9.65 1.11 -13.18
N ALA A 148 -9.35 1.44 -14.44
CA ALA A 148 -10.02 2.52 -15.13
C ALA A 148 -11.55 2.26 -15.16
N PRO A 149 -12.39 3.32 -15.14
CA PRO A 149 -13.81 3.14 -15.42
C PRO A 149 -13.96 2.46 -16.80
N LYS A 150 -14.95 1.57 -16.93
CA LYS A 150 -15.35 1.11 -18.26
C LYS A 150 -15.95 2.34 -18.96
N GLU A 151 -15.50 2.64 -20.16
CA GLU A 151 -16.27 3.53 -21.02
C GLU A 151 -17.57 2.78 -21.32
N ASP A 152 -18.68 3.29 -20.78
CA ASP A 152 -20.00 2.85 -21.21
C ASP A 152 -20.17 3.32 -22.66
N GLU A 153 -20.33 2.37 -23.58
CA GLU A 153 -20.62 2.59 -25.00
C GLU A 153 -21.97 3.30 -25.21
#